data_AF-A0A9D5NCA4-F1
#
_entry.id   AF-A0A9D5NCA4-F1
#
_cell.length_a   1.000
_cell.length_b   1.000
_cell.length_c   1.000
_cell.angle_alpha   90.00
_cell.angle_beta   90.00
_cell.angle_gamma   90.00
#
_symmetry.space_group_name_H-M   'P 1'
#
loop_
_entity.id
_entity.type
_entity.pdbx_description
1 polymer ?
#
loop_
_entity_poly.entity_id
_entity_poly.type
_entity_poly.pdbx_seq_one_letter_code
_entity_poly.pdbx_strand_id
1 'polypeptide(L)'
;MMPIYDFADKYGLSVTFHTGLPSYHLPYENDVEGSRVEYVANVAKKYPRVNFIVAHMGDPYYEESIDAMHGLPNMFTDFAGAFEPGTEVAADEEGTIAQWAHAIDKYPDTYTQILYGTDFCPPILLYEIDKYDYAIRKIFTEDKFEDIYWNNPLRAFPKAAAYITKEGK
;
A
#
# COMPACT_ATOMS: atom_id res chain seq x y z
N MET A 1 -25.06 -4.34 2.79
CA MET A 1 -24.68 -3.50 3.95
C MET A 1 -23.62 -4.26 4.71
N MET A 2 -22.40 -3.73 4.76
CA MET A 2 -21.26 -4.34 5.44
C MET A 2 -20.88 -3.42 6.61
N PRO A 3 -21.19 -3.81 7.87
CA PRO A 3 -21.12 -2.91 9.01
C PRO A 3 -19.77 -2.22 9.21
N ILE A 4 -18.66 -2.88 8.85
CA ILE A 4 -17.32 -2.34 9.00
C ILE A 4 -17.05 -1.14 8.06
N TYR A 5 -17.53 -1.19 6.82
CA TYR A 5 -17.33 -0.11 5.85
C TYR A 5 -18.29 1.06 6.11
N ASP A 6 -19.51 0.78 6.55
CA ASP A 6 -20.46 1.81 6.97
C ASP A 6 -19.91 2.58 8.19
N PHE A 7 -19.25 1.87 9.11
CA PHE A 7 -18.54 2.49 10.24
C PHE A 7 -17.35 3.32 9.76
N ALA A 8 -16.53 2.78 8.85
CA ALA A 8 -15.38 3.50 8.32
C ALA A 8 -15.78 4.82 7.64
N ASP A 9 -16.81 4.78 6.79
CA ASP A 9 -17.39 5.94 6.11
C ASP A 9 -17.89 6.98 7.12
N LYS A 10 -18.70 6.55 8.11
CA LYS A 10 -19.25 7.44 9.13
C LYS A 10 -18.17 8.21 9.93
N TYR A 11 -17.01 7.60 10.15
CA TYR A 11 -15.95 8.16 11.00
C TYR A 11 -14.72 8.65 10.23
N GLY A 12 -14.79 8.67 8.89
CA GLY A 12 -13.67 9.08 8.03
C GLY A 12 -12.43 8.21 8.24
N LEU A 13 -12.63 6.91 8.49
CA LEU A 13 -11.55 5.94 8.67
C LEU A 13 -11.23 5.27 7.33
N SER A 14 -9.98 4.88 7.20
CA SER A 14 -9.50 4.06 6.10
C SER A 14 -9.46 2.59 6.53
N VAL A 15 -9.51 1.68 5.56
CA VAL A 15 -9.45 0.24 5.82
C VAL A 15 -8.24 -0.34 5.11
N THR A 16 -7.32 -0.93 5.88
CA THR A 16 -6.13 -1.60 5.35
C THR A 16 -6.38 -3.10 5.26
N PHE A 17 -6.08 -3.67 4.09
CA PHE A 17 -6.04 -5.10 3.83
C PHE A 17 -4.59 -5.51 3.61
N HIS A 18 -4.18 -6.58 4.29
CA HIS A 18 -2.97 -7.31 3.92
C HIS A 18 -3.38 -8.28 2.82
N THR A 19 -2.84 -8.09 1.63
CA THR A 19 -3.19 -8.83 0.41
C THR A 19 -1.95 -9.51 -0.16
N GLY A 20 -2.16 -10.49 -1.02
CA GLY A 20 -1.06 -11.27 -1.58
C GLY A 20 -0.66 -12.43 -0.66
N LEU A 21 0.63 -12.77 -0.67
CA LEU A 21 1.16 -13.86 0.12
C LEU A 21 1.27 -13.49 1.60
N PRO A 22 0.85 -14.39 2.51
CA PRO A 22 1.03 -14.19 3.94
C PRO A 22 2.50 -14.39 4.32
N SER A 23 3.02 -13.56 5.24
CA SER A 23 4.36 -13.70 5.81
C SER A 23 4.53 -14.92 6.73
N TYR A 24 3.42 -15.58 7.11
CA TYR A 24 3.39 -16.81 7.91
C TYR A 24 2.44 -17.86 7.31
N HIS A 25 2.69 -19.14 7.60
CA HIS A 25 1.78 -20.23 7.24
C HIS A 25 0.36 -19.93 7.73
N LEU A 26 -0.57 -19.72 6.79
CA LEU A 26 -1.99 -19.57 7.09
C LEU A 26 -2.53 -20.85 7.77
N PRO A 27 -3.61 -20.73 8.57
CA PRO A 27 -4.25 -21.88 9.20
C PRO A 27 -4.78 -22.92 8.20
N TYR A 28 -4.89 -22.56 6.91
CA TYR A 28 -5.23 -23.46 5.81
C TYR A 28 -4.26 -23.24 4.66
N GLU A 29 -3.84 -24.32 4.00
CA GLU A 29 -3.00 -24.27 2.80
C GLU A 29 -3.73 -23.51 1.67
N ASN A 30 -3.07 -22.52 1.06
CA ASN A 30 -3.41 -21.93 -0.24
C ASN A 30 -4.59 -20.92 -0.35
N ASP A 31 -4.97 -20.15 0.67
CA ASP A 31 -5.94 -19.04 0.46
C ASP A 31 -5.31 -17.78 -0.17
N VAL A 32 -4.51 -17.99 -1.21
CA VAL A 32 -3.92 -16.93 -2.05
C VAL A 32 -5.00 -16.32 -2.94
N GLU A 33 -5.99 -17.11 -3.35
CA GLU A 33 -7.11 -16.62 -4.16
C GLU A 33 -7.94 -15.59 -3.38
N GLY A 34 -8.32 -15.85 -2.12
CA GLY A 34 -9.07 -14.92 -1.30
C GLY A 34 -8.31 -13.63 -0.93
N SER A 35 -7.00 -13.59 -1.17
CA SER A 35 -6.12 -12.48 -0.83
C SER A 35 -5.81 -11.54 -2.01
N ARG A 36 -6.48 -11.71 -3.16
CA ARG A 36 -6.26 -10.88 -4.36
C ARG A 36 -6.85 -9.47 -4.22
N VAL A 37 -6.15 -8.49 -4.80
CA VAL A 37 -6.52 -7.06 -4.75
C VAL A 37 -7.85 -6.77 -5.45
N GLU A 38 -8.24 -7.58 -6.44
CA GLU A 38 -9.51 -7.43 -7.15
C GLU A 38 -10.75 -7.44 -6.22
N TYR A 39 -10.70 -8.22 -5.14
CA TYR A 39 -11.78 -8.29 -4.16
C TYR A 39 -11.91 -6.97 -3.39
N VAL A 40 -10.77 -6.34 -3.06
CA VAL A 40 -10.73 -5.01 -2.44
C VAL A 40 -11.25 -3.95 -3.42
N ALA A 41 -10.85 -4.02 -4.70
CA ALA A 41 -11.34 -3.11 -5.74
C ALA A 41 -12.87 -3.17 -5.92
N ASN A 42 -13.46 -4.35 -5.82
CA ASN A 42 -14.91 -4.53 -5.86
C ASN A 42 -15.63 -3.87 -4.67
N VAL A 43 -14.99 -3.81 -3.51
CA VAL A 43 -15.50 -3.09 -2.33
C VAL A 43 -15.29 -1.59 -2.50
N ALA A 44 -14.12 -1.15 -2.96
CA ALA A 44 -13.79 0.27 -3.16
C ALA A 44 -14.79 0.96 -4.09
N LYS A 45 -15.23 0.28 -5.16
CA LYS A 45 -16.30 0.76 -6.07
C LYS A 45 -17.65 0.94 -5.37
N LYS A 46 -17.98 0.12 -4.37
CA LYS A 46 -19.24 0.18 -3.62
C LYS A 46 -19.21 1.25 -2.51
N TYR A 47 -18.02 1.58 -2.03
CA TYR A 47 -17.79 2.50 -0.90
C TYR A 47 -16.84 3.65 -1.29
N PRO A 48 -17.24 4.53 -2.23
CA PRO A 48 -16.35 5.55 -2.80
C PRO A 48 -15.90 6.64 -1.81
N ARG A 49 -16.49 6.71 -0.61
CA ARG A 49 -16.09 7.63 0.47
C ARG A 49 -15.11 7.03 1.47
N VAL A 50 -14.86 5.72 1.38
CA VAL A 50 -13.90 5.01 2.23
C VAL A 50 -12.64 4.80 1.43
N ASN A 51 -11.49 5.09 2.04
CA ASN A 51 -10.20 4.76 1.46
C ASN A 51 -9.79 3.34 1.84
N PHE A 52 -9.25 2.62 0.87
CA PHE A 52 -8.78 1.26 1.01
C PHE A 52 -7.28 1.22 0.76
N ILE A 53 -6.53 0.68 1.72
CA ILE A 53 -5.08 0.48 1.61
C ILE A 53 -4.84 -1.00 1.38
N VAL A 54 -4.09 -1.30 0.34
CA VAL A 54 -3.67 -2.65 -0.05
C VAL A 54 -2.19 -2.73 0.33
N ALA A 55 -1.88 -3.32 1.49
CA ALA A 55 -0.49 -3.40 1.94
C ALA A 55 0.33 -4.31 1.02
N HIS A 56 1.62 -4.00 0.89
CA HIS A 56 2.61 -4.82 0.16
C HIS A 56 2.38 -4.94 -1.36
N MET A 57 1.55 -4.07 -1.95
CA MET A 57 1.25 -4.09 -3.39
C MET A 57 0.74 -5.44 -3.92
N GLY A 58 0.10 -6.24 -3.05
CA GLY A 58 -0.46 -7.54 -3.41
C GLY A 58 0.58 -8.60 -3.78
N ASP A 59 1.75 -8.56 -3.16
CA ASP A 59 2.88 -9.48 -3.33
C ASP A 59 2.50 -10.95 -3.63
N PRO A 60 3.04 -11.61 -4.68
CA PRO A 60 3.91 -11.09 -5.74
C PRO A 60 3.14 -10.57 -6.97
N TYR A 61 1.82 -10.36 -6.86
CA TYR A 61 0.94 -10.01 -7.98
C TYR A 61 0.89 -8.50 -8.23
N TYR A 62 2.05 -7.86 -8.37
CA TYR A 62 2.19 -6.41 -8.43
C TYR A 62 1.45 -5.77 -9.62
N GLU A 63 1.58 -6.35 -10.83
CA GLU A 63 0.89 -5.85 -12.02
C GLU A 63 -0.62 -5.96 -11.92
N GLU A 64 -1.13 -7.10 -11.44
CA GLU A 64 -2.57 -7.31 -11.24
C GLU A 64 -3.12 -6.35 -10.19
N SER A 65 -2.34 -6.06 -9.16
CA SER A 65 -2.70 -5.11 -8.10
C SER A 65 -2.84 -3.70 -8.65
N ILE A 66 -1.87 -3.27 -9.47
CA ILE A 66 -1.92 -1.97 -10.13
C ILE A 66 -3.08 -1.90 -11.14
N ASP A 67 -3.32 -2.95 -11.93
CA ASP A 67 -4.47 -3.02 -12.83
C ASP A 67 -5.81 -2.90 -12.10
N ALA A 68 -5.94 -3.57 -10.95
CA ALA A 68 -7.17 -3.55 -10.15
C ALA A 68 -7.42 -2.19 -9.48
N MET A 69 -6.35 -1.50 -9.07
CA MET A 69 -6.40 -0.21 -8.39
C MET A 69 -6.52 0.99 -9.33
N HIS A 70 -6.00 0.86 -10.55
CA HIS A 70 -5.99 1.95 -11.52
C HIS A 70 -7.42 2.44 -11.81
N GLY A 71 -7.60 3.76 -11.77
CA GLY A 71 -8.90 4.41 -11.94
C GLY A 71 -9.80 4.42 -10.68
N LEU A 72 -9.35 3.86 -9.55
CA LEU A 72 -10.06 3.92 -8.27
C LEU A 72 -9.36 4.90 -7.30
N PRO A 73 -9.80 6.17 -7.23
CA PRO A 73 -9.08 7.21 -6.49
C PRO A 73 -9.09 7.03 -4.97
N ASN A 74 -9.89 6.09 -4.47
CA ASN A 74 -9.99 5.72 -3.05
C ASN A 74 -9.21 4.44 -2.72
N MET A 75 -8.34 3.96 -3.62
CA MET A 75 -7.41 2.86 -3.34
C MET A 75 -5.97 3.35 -3.31
N PHE A 76 -5.21 2.81 -2.36
CA PHE A 76 -3.81 3.11 -2.14
C PHE A 76 -3.02 1.84 -1.83
N THR A 77 -1.70 1.86 -2.01
CA THR A 77 -0.81 0.75 -1.69
C THR A 77 0.55 1.26 -1.24
N ASP A 78 1.35 0.38 -0.66
CA ASP A 78 2.71 0.64 -0.17
C ASP A 78 3.61 -0.57 -0.46
N PHE A 79 4.90 -0.39 -0.20
CA PHE A 79 5.89 -1.46 -0.22
C PHE A 79 6.21 -1.98 1.18
N ALA A 80 5.43 -1.60 2.21
CA ALA A 80 5.77 -1.81 3.61
C ALA A 80 6.02 -3.31 3.90
N GLY A 81 6.84 -3.67 4.88
CA GLY A 81 7.14 -5.07 5.21
C GLY A 81 7.94 -5.86 4.15
N ALA A 82 8.16 -5.31 2.94
CA ALA A 82 8.83 -6.02 1.86
C ALA A 82 10.27 -6.41 2.21
N PHE A 83 11.01 -5.59 2.95
CA PHE A 83 12.43 -5.85 3.24
C PHE A 83 12.67 -6.71 4.48
N GLU A 84 11.62 -7.21 5.14
CA GLU A 84 11.77 -8.05 6.32
C GLU A 84 12.53 -9.36 6.01
N PRO A 85 13.31 -9.90 6.98
CA PRO A 85 14.03 -11.15 6.76
C PRO A 85 13.11 -12.32 6.39
N GLY A 86 13.38 -12.96 5.25
CA GLY A 86 12.63 -14.13 4.78
C GLY A 86 11.63 -13.86 3.65
N THR A 87 11.52 -12.61 3.19
CA THR A 87 10.74 -12.24 1.99
C THR A 87 11.53 -12.48 0.70
N GLU A 88 10.84 -12.52 -0.44
CA GLU A 88 11.48 -12.60 -1.77
C GLU A 88 12.36 -11.37 -2.05
N VAL A 89 11.92 -10.19 -1.59
CA VAL A 89 12.66 -8.93 -1.76
C VAL A 89 13.99 -8.98 -1.02
N ALA A 90 14.02 -9.55 0.19
CA ALA A 90 15.27 -9.74 0.93
C ALA A 90 16.25 -10.69 0.22
N ALA A 91 15.77 -11.52 -0.72
CA ALA A 91 16.60 -12.40 -1.54
C ALA A 91 17.09 -11.74 -2.85
N ASP A 92 16.28 -10.87 -3.47
CA ASP A 92 16.63 -10.09 -4.67
C ASP A 92 16.01 -8.68 -4.63
N GLU A 93 16.68 -7.76 -3.94
CA GLU A 93 16.20 -6.39 -3.73
C GLU A 93 16.05 -5.62 -5.06
N GLU A 94 17.08 -5.63 -5.91
CA GLU A 94 17.08 -4.89 -7.18
C GLU A 94 16.08 -5.46 -8.17
N GLY A 95 15.98 -6.80 -8.28
CA GLY A 95 15.01 -7.46 -9.14
C GLY A 95 13.58 -7.15 -8.74
N THR A 96 13.28 -7.17 -7.43
CA THR A 96 11.95 -6.86 -6.94
C THR A 96 11.59 -5.38 -7.10
N ILE A 97 12.52 -4.46 -6.81
CA ILE A 97 12.33 -3.01 -7.08
C ILE A 97 12.03 -2.78 -8.57
N ALA A 98 12.72 -3.49 -9.48
CA ALA A 98 12.45 -3.40 -10.91
C ALA A 98 11.05 -3.92 -11.29
N GLN A 99 10.55 -4.96 -10.62
CA GLN A 99 9.17 -5.46 -10.83
C GLN A 99 8.12 -4.45 -10.35
N TRP A 100 8.32 -3.81 -9.19
CA TRP A 100 7.45 -2.74 -8.73
C TRP A 100 7.42 -1.57 -9.71
N ALA A 101 8.60 -1.12 -10.16
CA ALA A 101 8.72 -0.07 -11.17
C ALA A 101 7.96 -0.45 -12.45
N HIS A 102 8.17 -1.67 -12.94
CA HIS A 102 7.50 -2.17 -14.14
C HIS A 102 5.97 -2.15 -14.01
N ALA A 103 5.44 -2.61 -12.87
CA ALA A 103 4.01 -2.62 -12.62
C ALA A 103 3.42 -1.19 -12.56
N ILE A 104 4.11 -0.27 -11.88
CA ILE A 104 3.67 1.14 -11.75
C ILE A 104 3.75 1.89 -13.09
N ASP A 105 4.79 1.64 -13.90
CA ASP A 105 5.01 2.31 -15.19
C ASP A 105 3.90 2.01 -16.21
N LYS A 106 3.10 0.96 -15.99
CA LYS A 106 1.92 0.64 -16.80
C LYS A 106 0.90 1.77 -16.82
N TYR A 107 0.73 2.50 -15.70
CA TYR A 107 -0.15 3.65 -15.57
C TYR A 107 0.58 4.80 -14.87
N PRO A 108 1.08 5.80 -15.61
CA PRO A 108 1.96 6.84 -15.07
C PRO A 108 1.37 7.68 -13.92
N ASP A 109 0.05 7.73 -13.78
CA ASP A 109 -0.69 8.46 -12.74
C ASP A 109 -0.92 7.66 -11.45
N THR A 110 -0.66 6.35 -11.45
CA THR A 110 -0.81 5.49 -10.27
C THR A 110 0.18 5.83 -9.15
N TYR A 111 1.24 6.61 -9.41
CA TYR A 111 2.09 7.16 -8.35
C TYR A 111 1.31 7.93 -7.27
N THR A 112 0.15 8.51 -7.63
CA THR A 112 -0.76 9.19 -6.68
C THR A 112 -1.44 8.24 -5.69
N GLN A 113 -1.37 6.93 -5.93
CA GLN A 113 -1.94 5.87 -5.08
C GLN A 113 -0.86 5.17 -4.25
N ILE A 114 0.41 5.52 -4.43
CA ILE A 114 1.54 4.91 -3.72
C ILE A 114 1.83 5.69 -2.44
N LEU A 115 1.99 4.96 -1.34
CA LEU A 115 2.30 5.47 -0.02
C LEU A 115 3.70 5.06 0.39
N TYR A 116 4.42 5.96 1.07
CA TYR A 116 5.57 5.56 1.85
C TYR A 116 5.12 4.85 3.14
N GLY A 117 5.67 3.67 3.39
CA GLY A 117 5.44 2.87 4.59
C GLY A 117 6.52 1.81 4.72
N THR A 118 6.91 1.49 5.96
CA THR A 118 7.99 0.53 6.23
C THR A 118 7.51 -0.72 6.98
N ASP A 119 6.32 -0.67 7.59
CA ASP A 119 5.84 -1.65 8.58
C ASP A 119 6.79 -1.85 9.78
N PHE A 120 7.61 -0.83 10.06
CA PHE A 120 8.62 -0.88 11.10
C PHE A 120 7.99 -1.03 12.50
N CYS A 121 8.35 -2.10 13.21
CA CYS A 121 8.05 -2.30 14.62
C CYS A 121 9.32 -2.12 15.48
N PRO A 122 9.51 -0.95 16.13
CA PRO A 122 10.66 -0.75 17.02
C PRO A 122 10.70 -1.80 18.13
N PRO A 123 11.88 -2.32 18.51
CA PRO A 123 13.23 -1.87 18.12
C PRO A 123 13.86 -2.64 16.95
N ILE A 124 13.11 -3.48 16.25
CA ILE A 124 13.63 -4.45 15.29
C ILE A 124 13.57 -3.78 13.90
N LEU A 125 14.72 -3.64 13.21
CA LEU A 125 14.81 -3.20 11.80
C LEU A 125 14.86 -1.68 11.51
N LEU A 126 15.39 -0.84 12.41
CA LEU A 126 15.50 0.61 12.15
C LEU A 126 16.37 0.93 10.91
N TYR A 127 17.35 0.07 10.61
CA TYR A 127 18.24 0.20 9.47
C TYR A 127 17.55 -0.07 8.12
N GLU A 128 16.35 -0.65 8.10
CA GLU A 128 15.64 -0.94 6.86
C GLU A 128 14.92 0.28 6.29
N ILE A 129 14.75 1.35 7.07
CA ILE A 129 14.18 2.63 6.61
C ILE A 129 14.94 3.14 5.37
N ASP A 130 16.27 3.01 5.35
CA ASP A 130 17.09 3.44 4.22
C ASP A 130 16.80 2.62 2.94
N LYS A 131 16.39 1.35 3.07
CA LYS A 131 16.01 0.51 1.92
C LYS A 131 14.70 0.96 1.30
N TYR A 132 13.73 1.35 2.11
CA TYR A 132 12.46 1.90 1.61
C TYR A 132 12.69 3.24 0.89
N ASP A 133 13.50 4.14 1.47
CA ASP A 133 13.87 5.40 0.80
C ASP A 133 14.61 5.15 -0.52
N TYR A 134 15.55 4.19 -0.53
CA TYR A 134 16.26 3.77 -1.73
C TYR A 134 15.31 3.27 -2.82
N ALA A 135 14.36 2.38 -2.48
CA ALA A 135 13.39 1.86 -3.44
C ALA A 135 12.52 2.98 -4.04
N ILE A 136 12.00 3.91 -3.23
CA ILE A 136 11.24 5.06 -3.73
C ILE A 136 12.08 5.89 -4.71
N ARG A 137 13.33 6.19 -4.37
CA ARG A 137 14.22 6.99 -5.23
C ARG A 137 14.62 6.28 -6.52
N LYS A 138 14.53 4.95 -6.56
CA LYS A 138 14.77 4.16 -7.77
C LYS A 138 13.58 4.13 -8.71
N ILE A 139 12.37 4.07 -8.16
CA ILE A 139 11.13 3.95 -8.93
C ILE A 139 10.65 5.32 -9.42
N PHE A 140 10.81 6.37 -8.60
CA PHE A 140 10.18 7.67 -8.85
C PHE A 140 11.18 8.80 -9.05
N THR A 141 10.75 9.82 -9.77
CA THR A 141 11.46 11.09 -9.95
C THR A 141 11.19 12.05 -8.78
N GLU A 142 12.11 12.98 -8.53
CA GLU A 142 12.06 13.86 -7.35
C GLU A 142 10.78 14.71 -7.24
N ASP A 143 10.18 15.08 -8.36
CA ASP A 143 8.91 15.82 -8.42
C ASP A 143 7.72 15.04 -7.83
N LYS A 144 7.83 13.71 -7.71
CA LYS A 144 6.79 12.83 -7.15
C LYS A 144 6.99 12.55 -5.66
N PHE A 145 8.14 12.89 -5.09
CA PHE A 145 8.50 12.50 -3.72
C PHE A 145 7.54 13.12 -2.69
N GLU A 146 7.19 14.39 -2.81
CA GLU A 146 6.26 15.04 -1.87
C GLU A 146 4.91 14.31 -1.84
N ASP A 147 4.43 13.82 -2.98
CA ASP A 147 3.21 13.05 -3.05
C ASP A 147 3.34 11.70 -2.32
N ILE A 148 4.41 10.95 -2.59
CA ILE A 148 4.60 9.60 -2.02
C ILE A 148 4.86 9.64 -0.51
N TYR A 149 5.70 10.58 -0.05
CA TYR A 149 6.05 10.69 1.38
C TYR A 149 4.99 11.41 2.21
N TRP A 150 4.15 12.27 1.61
CA TRP A 150 3.27 13.16 2.38
C TRP A 150 1.85 13.26 1.83
N ASN A 151 1.64 13.75 0.61
CA ASN A 151 0.28 14.08 0.15
C ASN A 151 -0.59 12.84 -0.01
N ASN A 152 -0.06 11.74 -0.55
CA ASN A 152 -0.78 10.49 -0.69
C ASN A 152 -1.13 9.88 0.68
N PRO A 153 -0.20 9.75 1.66
CA PRO A 153 -0.56 9.37 3.02
C PRO A 153 -1.67 10.19 3.66
N LEU A 154 -1.64 11.52 3.51
CA LEU A 154 -2.70 12.39 4.05
C LEU A 154 -4.05 12.18 3.35
N ARG A 155 -4.05 11.94 2.03
CA ARG A 155 -5.26 11.56 1.28
C ARG A 155 -5.76 10.19 1.70
N ALA A 156 -4.86 9.23 1.89
CA ALA A 156 -5.18 7.86 2.27
C ALA A 156 -5.78 7.79 3.68
N PHE A 157 -5.30 8.60 4.64
CA PHE A 157 -5.72 8.60 6.04
C PHE A 157 -6.32 9.96 6.47
N PRO A 158 -7.54 10.32 6.02
CA PRO A 158 -8.10 11.66 6.22
C PRO A 158 -8.31 12.02 7.69
N LYS A 159 -8.61 11.04 8.56
CA LYS A 159 -8.69 11.29 10.01
C LYS A 159 -7.34 11.67 10.61
N ALA A 160 -6.27 10.97 10.25
CA ALA A 160 -4.92 11.31 10.69
C ALA A 160 -4.50 12.70 10.16
N ALA A 161 -4.81 13.00 8.89
CA ALA A 161 -4.57 14.31 8.31
C ALA A 161 -5.28 15.44 9.06
N ALA A 162 -6.54 15.21 9.46
CA ALA A 162 -7.29 16.17 10.27
C ALA A 162 -6.65 16.42 11.65
N TYR A 163 -6.09 15.38 12.29
CA TYR A 163 -5.35 15.53 13.54
C TYR A 163 -4.05 16.32 13.35
N ILE A 164 -3.22 15.95 12.37
CA ILE A 164 -1.94 16.64 12.07
C ILE A 164 -2.17 18.13 11.78
N THR A 165 -3.20 18.45 10.98
CA THR A 165 -3.52 19.83 10.61
C THR A 165 -4.07 20.66 11.78
N LYS A 166 -4.76 20.01 12.73
CA LYS A 166 -5.36 20.67 13.90
C LYS A 166 -4.33 20.97 14.99
N GLU A 167 -3.34 20.10 15.19
CA GLU A 167 -2.25 20.28 16.16
C GLU A 167 -1.14 21.22 15.62
N GLY A 168 -1.14 21.51 14.32
CA GLY A 168 -0.19 22.43 13.67
C GLY A 168 -0.54 23.92 13.71
N LYS A 169 -1.42 24.36 14.63
CA LYS A 169 -1.77 25.78 14.85
C LYS A 169 -1.83 26.15 16.33
#